data_AF-A0A1D6Q340-F1
#
_entry.id   AF-A0A1D6Q340-F1
#
_cell.length_a   1.000
_cell.length_b   1.000
_cell.length_c   1.000
_cell.angle_alpha   90.00
_cell.angle_beta   90.00
_cell.angle_gamma   90.00
#
_symmetry.space_group_name_H-M   'P 1'
#
loop_
_entity.id
_entity.type
_entity.pdbx_description
1 polymer ?
#
loop_
_entity_poly.entity_id
_entity_poly.type
_entity_poly.pdbx_seq_one_letter_code
_entity_poly.pdbx_strand_id
1 'polypeptide(L)'
;MPELAPNIAETCFPMWWRKVVKLIPKERRQGLNSLIILTAWEIWKHKNSCVFENSEPNTLTLITRIVEECRLWRWAGAFKLQDFLVWARSTNVA
;
A
#
# COMPACT_ATOMS: atom_id res chain seq x y z
N MET A 1 10.90 2.67 -14.99
CA MET A 1 9.44 2.80 -14.75
C MET A 1 9.18 4.01 -13.86
N PRO A 2 7.96 4.59 -13.85
CA PRO A 2 7.62 5.65 -12.90
C PRO A 2 7.79 5.16 -11.46
N GLU A 3 8.51 5.91 -10.65
CA GLU A 3 8.66 5.70 -9.22
C GLU A 3 7.27 5.76 -8.56
N LEU A 4 6.80 4.61 -8.05
CA LEU A 4 5.47 4.49 -7.42
C LEU A 4 5.52 4.76 -5.92
N ALA A 5 6.66 4.55 -5.28
CA ALA A 5 6.86 4.93 -3.88
C ALA A 5 6.96 6.46 -3.77
N PRO A 6 6.50 7.06 -2.67
CA PRO A 6 6.76 8.48 -2.43
C PRO A 6 8.26 8.67 -2.17
N ASN A 7 8.84 9.66 -2.86
CA ASN A 7 10.19 10.14 -2.57
C ASN A 7 10.17 11.01 -1.30
N ILE A 8 11.31 11.17 -0.62
CA ILE A 8 11.47 12.06 0.54
C ILE A 8 11.10 13.53 0.25
N ALA A 9 11.17 13.95 -1.02
CA ALA A 9 10.72 15.28 -1.46
C ALA A 9 9.19 15.41 -1.59
N GLU A 10 8.44 14.30 -1.58
CA GLU A 10 6.98 14.33 -1.66
C GLU A 10 6.37 14.61 -0.28
N THR A 11 5.93 15.84 -0.07
CA THR A 11 5.43 16.31 1.23
C THR A 11 3.91 16.18 1.40
N CYS A 12 3.18 15.82 0.34
CA CYS A 12 1.71 15.84 0.32
C CYS A 12 1.12 14.53 -0.20
N PHE A 13 0.56 13.74 0.72
CA PHE A 13 0.02 12.40 0.43
C PHE A 13 -1.06 12.39 -0.68
N PRO A 14 -2.09 13.28 -0.68
CA PRO A 14 -3.07 13.31 -1.78
C PRO A 14 -2.47 13.66 -3.15
N MET A 15 -1.45 14.52 -3.18
CA MET A 15 -0.79 14.93 -4.42
C MET A 15 0.05 13.79 -4.99
N TRP A 16 0.84 13.13 -4.14
CA TRP A 16 1.56 11.91 -4.47
C TRP A 16 0.63 10.84 -5.03
N TRP A 17 -0.44 10.55 -4.29
CA TRP A 17 -1.40 9.51 -4.65
C TRP A 17 -2.01 9.81 -6.03
N ARG A 18 -2.47 11.04 -6.26
CA ARG A 18 -3.02 11.46 -7.57
C ARG A 18 -2.00 11.31 -8.70
N LYS A 19 -0.72 11.61 -8.44
CA LYS A 19 0.37 11.46 -9.40
C LYS A 19 0.57 9.99 -9.76
N VAL A 20 0.77 9.10 -8.78
CA VAL A 20 1.08 7.68 -9.05
C VAL A 20 -0.07 6.93 -9.71
N VAL A 21 -1.32 7.25 -9.37
CA VAL A 21 -2.49 6.65 -10.01
C VAL A 21 -2.56 6.99 -11.51
N LYS A 22 -2.14 8.20 -11.90
CA LYS A 22 -2.09 8.60 -13.31
C LYS A 22 -1.03 7.83 -14.10
N LEU A 23 0.05 7.40 -13.46
CA LEU A 23 1.16 6.67 -14.07
C LEU A 23 0.84 5.20 -14.34
N ILE A 24 -0.26 4.68 -13.78
CA ILE A 24 -0.68 3.28 -13.90
C ILE A 24 -1.81 3.11 -14.94
N PRO A 25 -1.81 2.01 -15.73
CA PRO A 25 -2.92 1.66 -16.64
C PRO A 25 -4.26 1.64 -15.93
N LYS A 26 -5.33 2.11 -16.60
CA LYS A 26 -6.65 2.33 -15.98
C LYS A 26 -7.18 1.07 -15.29
N GLU A 27 -6.95 -0.10 -15.89
CA GLU A 27 -7.41 -1.41 -15.44
C GLU A 27 -6.75 -1.85 -14.12
N ARG A 28 -5.58 -1.26 -13.80
CA ARG A 28 -4.74 -1.57 -12.64
C ARG A 28 -4.87 -0.55 -11.51
N ARG A 29 -5.42 0.64 -11.78
CA ARG A 29 -5.57 1.73 -10.79
C ARG A 29 -6.36 1.33 -9.56
N GLN A 30 -7.40 0.51 -9.74
CA GLN A 30 -8.23 0.04 -8.61
C GLN A 30 -7.38 -0.76 -7.61
N GLY A 31 -6.54 -1.68 -8.10
CA GLY A 31 -5.66 -2.46 -7.24
C GLY A 31 -4.60 -1.62 -6.52
N LEU A 32 -4.00 -0.64 -7.22
CA LEU A 32 -3.10 0.32 -6.59
C LEU A 32 -3.80 1.13 -5.49
N ASN A 33 -4.99 1.67 -5.78
CA ASN A 33 -5.77 2.44 -4.81
C ASN A 33 -6.08 1.61 -3.56
N SER A 34 -6.51 0.36 -3.74
CA SER A 34 -6.74 -0.55 -2.61
C SER A 34 -5.47 -0.78 -1.79
N LEU A 35 -4.32 -0.97 -2.43
CA LEU A 35 -3.04 -1.14 -1.73
C LEU A 35 -2.63 0.11 -0.94
N ILE A 36 -2.80 1.30 -1.52
CA ILE A 36 -2.47 2.58 -0.86
C ILE A 36 -3.37 2.78 0.36
N ILE A 37 -4.68 2.54 0.23
CA ILE A 37 -5.64 2.67 1.33
C ILE A 37 -5.31 1.69 2.45
N LEU A 38 -5.08 0.42 2.11
CA LEU A 38 -4.75 -0.62 3.08
C LEU A 38 -3.46 -0.29 3.82
N THR A 39 -2.42 0.12 3.09
CA THR A 39 -1.15 0.54 3.70
C THR A 39 -1.33 1.73 4.64
N ALA A 40 -2.04 2.77 4.21
CA ALA A 40 -2.30 3.95 5.03
C ALA A 40 -3.12 3.61 6.29
N TRP A 41 -4.08 2.69 6.16
CA TRP A 41 -4.89 2.20 7.26
C TRP A 41 -4.07 1.40 8.29
N GLU A 42 -3.21 0.48 7.85
CA GLU A 42 -2.31 -0.25 8.75
C GLU A 42 -1.32 0.68 9.46
N ILE A 43 -0.77 1.69 8.76
CA ILE A 43 0.09 2.72 9.38
C ILE A 43 -0.68 3.46 10.48
N TRP A 44 -1.92 3.87 10.21
CA TRP A 44 -2.75 4.57 11.19
C TRP A 44 -3.03 3.70 12.43
N LYS A 45 -3.42 2.43 12.23
CA LYS A 45 -3.63 1.50 13.35
C LYS A 45 -2.37 1.27 14.17
N HIS A 46 -1.22 1.05 13.52
CA HIS A 46 0.07 0.86 14.20
C HIS A 46 0.45 2.07 15.05
N LYS A 47 0.31 3.28 14.48
CA LYS A 47 0.56 4.53 15.22
C LYS A 47 -0.37 4.68 16.41
N ASN A 48 -1.65 4.34 16.27
CA ASN A 48 -2.59 4.39 17.38
C ASN A 48 -2.23 3.41 18.49
N SER A 49 -1.88 2.16 18.16
CA SER A 49 -1.43 1.20 19.17
C SER A 49 -0.16 1.68 19.89
N CYS A 50 0.78 2.31 19.18
CA CYS A 50 1.96 2.89 19.84
C CYS A 50 1.61 4.01 20.83
N VAL A 51 0.60 4.83 20.51
CA VAL A 51 0.19 5.96 21.36
C VAL A 51 -0.72 5.53 22.52
N PHE A 52 -1.66 4.62 22.27
CA PHE A 52 -2.73 4.29 23.21
C PHE A 52 -2.49 2.99 23.98
N GLU A 53 -1.69 2.06 23.44
CA GLU A 53 -1.46 0.72 24.00
C GLU A 53 0.00 0.54 24.46
N ASN A 54 0.83 1.57 24.37
CA ASN A 54 2.27 1.54 24.65
C ASN A 54 3.04 0.49 23.82
N SER A 55 2.52 0.12 22.65
CA SER A 55 3.23 -0.76 21.72
C SER A 55 4.49 -0.08 21.19
N GLU A 56 5.57 -0.85 21.00
CA GLU A 56 6.79 -0.31 20.41
C GLU A 56 6.64 -0.06 18.90
N PRO A 57 7.13 1.08 18.38
CA PRO A 57 7.16 1.33 16.95
C PRO A 57 8.02 0.30 16.21
N ASN A 58 7.40 -0.57 15.42
CA ASN A 58 8.11 -1.61 14.66
C ASN A 58 7.64 -1.66 13.19
N THR A 59 8.55 -1.28 12.29
CA THR A 59 8.30 -1.26 10.84
C THR A 59 8.15 -2.66 10.25
N LEU A 60 8.91 -3.65 10.73
CA LEU A 60 8.83 -5.03 10.21
C LEU A 60 7.48 -5.67 10.55
N THR A 61 6.98 -5.45 11.76
CA THR A 61 5.64 -5.89 12.19
C THR A 61 4.57 -5.26 11.30
N LEU A 62 4.65 -3.94 11.07
CA LEU A 62 3.73 -3.23 10.19
C LEU A 62 3.74 -3.78 8.75
N ILE A 63 4.92 -3.99 8.15
CA ILE A 63 5.05 -4.57 6.80
C ILE A 63 4.44 -5.97 6.75
N THR A 64 4.73 -6.80 7.75
CA THR A 64 4.18 -8.16 7.85
C THR A 64 2.66 -8.11 7.88
N ARG A 65 2.09 -7.21 8.69
CA ARG A 65 0.64 -7.01 8.79
C ARG A 65 0.02 -6.57 7.46
N ILE A 66 0.63 -5.62 6.76
CA ILE A 66 0.17 -5.18 5.43
C ILE A 66 0.14 -6.36 4.45
N VAL A 67 1.18 -7.19 4.43
CA VAL A 67 1.26 -8.37 3.57
C VAL A 67 0.18 -9.40 3.94
N GLU A 68 -0.07 -9.62 5.22
CA GLU A 68 -1.14 -10.50 5.70
C GLU A 68 -2.52 -9.99 5.30
N GLU A 69 -2.81 -8.71 5.49
CA GLU A 69 -4.09 -8.10 5.11
C GLU A 69 -4.30 -8.16 3.58
N CYS A 70 -3.25 -7.93 2.79
CA CYS A 70 -3.30 -8.12 1.33
C CYS A 70 -3.65 -9.57 0.95
N ARG A 71 -3.15 -10.56 1.71
CA ARG A 71 -3.51 -11.97 1.51
C ARG A 71 -4.96 -12.21 1.93
N LEU A 72 -5.40 -11.75 3.09
CA LEU A 72 -6.77 -11.94 3.57
C LEU A 72 -7.80 -11.33 2.62
N TRP A 73 -7.54 -10.13 2.09
CA TRP A 73 -8.41 -9.49 1.12
C TRP A 73 -8.52 -10.29 -0.18
N ARG A 74 -7.43 -10.93 -0.61
CA ARG A 74 -7.46 -11.87 -1.74
C ARG A 74 -8.40 -13.04 -1.46
N TRP A 75 -8.30 -13.66 -0.28
CA TRP A 75 -9.20 -14.74 0.12
C TRP A 75 -10.66 -14.28 0.19
N ALA A 76 -10.90 -13.02 0.55
CA ALA A 76 -12.21 -12.38 0.54
C ALA A 76 -12.68 -11.92 -0.86
N GLY A 77 -11.94 -12.20 -1.94
CA GLY A 77 -12.36 -11.91 -3.31
C GLY A 77 -11.90 -10.55 -3.86
N ALA A 78 -10.95 -9.86 -3.22
CA ALA A 78 -10.37 -8.61 -3.74
C ALA A 78 -9.39 -8.87 -4.92
N PHE A 79 -9.89 -9.43 -6.02
CA PHE A 79 -9.06 -9.85 -7.16
C PHE A 79 -8.28 -8.70 -7.81
N LYS A 80 -8.82 -7.47 -7.82
CA LYS A 80 -8.13 -6.31 -8.39
C LYS A 80 -6.85 -5.94 -7.66
N LEU A 81 -6.80 -6.13 -6.34
CA LEU A 81 -5.59 -5.96 -5.53
C LEU A 81 -4.58 -7.06 -5.89
N GLN A 82 -5.02 -8.31 -5.96
CA GLN A 82 -4.16 -9.43 -6.34
C GLN A 82 -3.58 -9.26 -7.75
N ASP A 83 -4.43 -8.93 -8.72
CA ASP A 83 -4.07 -8.68 -10.11
C ASP A 83 -3.01 -7.59 -10.23
N PHE A 84 -3.14 -6.53 -9.42
CA PHE A 84 -2.15 -5.47 -9.35
C PHE A 84 -0.82 -5.95 -8.76
N LEU A 85 -0.84 -6.71 -7.66
CA LEU A 85 0.37 -7.23 -7.01
C LEU A 85 1.13 -8.21 -7.92
N VAL A 86 0.41 -9.07 -8.65
CA VAL A 86 1.03 -9.97 -9.64
C VAL A 86 1.65 -9.17 -10.78
N TRP A 87 0.91 -8.20 -11.32
CA TRP A 87 1.40 -7.32 -12.37
C TRP A 87 2.67 -6.56 -11.95
N ALA A 88 2.65 -5.94 -10.76
CA ALA A 88 3.78 -5.17 -10.23
C ALA A 88 5.04 -6.03 -10.10
N ARG A 89 4.89 -7.30 -9.68
CA ARG A 89 5.99 -8.27 -9.58
C ARG A 89 6.54 -8.68 -10.95
N SER A 90 5.68 -8.87 -11.95
CA SER A 90 6.09 -9.23 -13.32
C SER A 90 6.81 -8.09 -14.05
N THR A 91 6.59 -6.84 -13.64
CA THR A 91 7.26 -5.66 -14.22
C THR A 91 8.59 -5.30 -13.52
N ASN A 92 9.02 -6.11 -12.54
CA ASN A 92 10.24 -5.99 -11.72
C ASN A 92 10.80 -4.57 -11.54
N VAL A 93 10.07 -3.83 -10.71
CA VAL A 93 10.66 -2.99 -9.67
C VAL A 93 11.04 -3.94 -8.52
N ALA A 94 12.33 -4.11 -8.29
CA ALA A 94 12.90 -4.28 -6.96
C ALA A 94 13.81 -3.07 -6.74
#